data_AF-A0A3D5DIR9-F1
#
_entry.id   AF-A0A3D5DIR9-F1
#
_cell.length_a   1.000
_cell.length_b   1.000
_cell.length_c   1.000
_cell.angle_alpha   90.00
_cell.angle_beta   90.00
_cell.angle_gamma   90.00
#
_symmetry.space_group_name_H-M   'P 1'
#
loop_
_entity.id
_entity.type
_entity.pdbx_description
1 polymer ?
#
loop_
_entity_poly.entity_id
_entity_poly.type
_entity_poly.pdbx_seq_one_letter_code
_entity_poly.pdbx_strand_id
1 'polypeptide(L)' 'RNGPVIGAVSVLEDEEIMLISDGGTLVRTPVSGVSVLGRNTQGVRLINVTEDEKLVGVEPVVEYKADGPAAGEQEL' A
#
# COMPACT_ATOMS: atom_id res chain seq x y z
N ARG A 1 -18.59 14.65 -0.57
CA ARG A 1 -17.59 15.56 0.03
C ARG A 1 -16.45 14.69 0.53
N ASN A 2 -15.22 14.98 0.12
CA ASN A 2 -14.06 14.17 0.52
C ASN A 2 -13.74 14.43 2.00
N GLY A 3 -13.21 13.41 2.68
CA GLY A 3 -12.61 13.59 4.00
C GLY A 3 -11.30 14.39 3.93
N PRO A 4 -10.67 14.67 5.08
CA PRO A 4 -9.35 15.29 5.10
C PRO A 4 -8.31 14.40 4.42
N VAL A 5 -7.25 15.00 3.89
CA VAL A 5 -6.08 14.26 3.41
C VAL A 5 -5.31 13.74 4.62
N ILE A 6 -5.04 12.43 4.63
CA ILE A 6 -4.32 11.76 5.73
C ILE A 6 -2.83 11.51 5.39
N GLY A 7 -2.48 11.49 4.11
CA GLY A 7 -1.11 11.28 3.66
C GLY A 7 -0.98 11.37 2.14
N ALA A 8 0.27 11.42 1.68
CA ALA A 8 0.65 11.29 0.28
C ALA A 8 2.00 10.58 0.23
N VAL A 9 2.08 9.52 -0.56
CA VAL A 9 3.28 8.69 -0.69
C VAL A 9 3.69 8.63 -2.16
N SER A 10 4.98 8.62 -2.41
CA SER A 10 5.53 8.35 -3.74
C SER A 10 5.72 6.85 -3.87
N VAL A 11 5.32 6.29 -5.02
CA VAL A 11 5.38 4.85 -5.30
C VAL A 11 5.83 4.61 -6.73
N LEU A 12 6.41 3.43 -6.95
CA LEU A 12 6.68 2.86 -8.27
C LEU A 12 5.55 1.89 -8.67
N GLU A 13 5.45 1.56 -9.96
CA GLU A 13 4.36 0.71 -10.48
C GLU A 13 4.42 -0.74 -9.96
N ASP A 14 5.61 -1.23 -9.63
CA ASP A 14 5.89 -2.57 -9.11
C ASP A 14 5.85 -2.65 -7.58
N GLU A 15 5.54 -1.55 -6.91
CA GLU A 15 5.42 -1.50 -5.45
C GLU A 15 3.99 -1.82 -4.97
N GLU A 16 3.88 -1.97 -3.65
CA GLU A 16 2.62 -2.13 -2.96
C GLU A 16 2.49 -1.06 -1.89
N ILE A 17 1.25 -0.75 -1.52
CA ILE A 17 0.95 0.16 -0.41
C ILE A 17 0.19 -0.57 0.68
N MET A 18 0.47 -0.19 1.92
CA MET A 18 -0.26 -0.61 3.11
C MET A 18 -1.21 0.51 3.54
N LEU A 19 -2.50 0.18 3.66
CA LEU A 19 -3.53 1.05 4.20
C LEU A 19 -3.85 0.61 5.63
N ILE A 20 -3.88 1.58 6.56
CA ILE A 20 -3.96 1.30 7.99
C ILE A 20 -5.17 2.03 8.57
N SER A 21 -6.10 1.29 9.20
CA SER A 21 -7.19 1.88 9.99
C SER A 21 -6.80 2.07 11.46
N ASP A 22 -7.50 2.96 12.16
CA ASP A 22 -7.40 3.13 13.62
C ASP A 22 -7.88 1.89 14.40
N GLY A 23 -8.72 1.06 13.79
CA GLY A 23 -9.12 -0.25 14.33
C GLY A 23 -8.04 -1.33 14.23
N GLY A 24 -6.90 -1.05 13.60
CA GLY A 24 -5.82 -2.03 13.40
C GLY A 24 -6.06 -2.96 12.21
N THR A 25 -6.93 -2.58 11.27
CA THR A 25 -7.07 -3.28 9.98
C THR A 25 -5.95 -2.82 9.05
N LEU A 26 -5.18 -3.78 8.53
CA LEU A 26 -4.13 -3.53 7.53
C LEU A 26 -4.56 -4.14 6.19
N VAL A 27 -4.56 -3.33 5.14
CA VAL A 27 -4.86 -3.79 3.78
C VAL A 27 -3.68 -3.50 2.87
N ARG A 28 -3.09 -4.57 2.34
CA ARG A 28 -2.00 -4.51 1.35
C ARG A 28 -2.60 -4.50 -0.06
N THR A 29 -2.23 -3.51 -0.86
CA THR A 29 -2.77 -3.32 -2.21
C THR A 29 -1.63 -3.06 -3.20
N PRO A 30 -1.56 -3.81 -4.31
CA PRO A 30 -0.63 -3.51 -5.40
C PRO A 30 -0.92 -2.16 -6.05
N VAL A 31 0.12 -1.36 -6.29
CA VAL A 31 -0.01 -0.05 -6.95
C VAL A 31 -0.56 -0.20 -8.37
N SER A 32 -0.20 -1.27 -9.06
CA SER A 32 -0.73 -1.63 -10.39
C SER A 32 -2.26 -1.81 -10.44
N GLY A 33 -2.91 -2.04 -9.29
CA GLY A 33 -4.37 -2.12 -9.17
C GLY A 33 -5.07 -0.78 -8.91
N VAL A 34 -4.31 0.30 -8.69
CA VAL A 34 -4.85 1.63 -8.36
C VAL A 34 -5.09 2.43 -9.64
N SER A 35 -6.28 3.05 -9.75
CA SER A 35 -6.62 3.85 -10.93
C SER A 35 -5.78 5.13 -11.02
N VAL A 36 -5.13 5.34 -12.18
CA VAL A 36 -4.41 6.58 -12.49
C VAL A 36 -5.43 7.65 -12.91
N LEU A 37 -5.58 8.68 -12.08
CA LEU A 37 -6.51 9.78 -12.31
C LEU A 37 -5.78 11.13 -12.27
N GLY A 38 -6.37 12.14 -12.90
CA GLY A 38 -5.84 13.52 -12.83
C GLY A 38 -5.88 14.11 -11.42
N ARG A 39 -5.09 15.17 -11.20
CA ARG A 39 -4.93 15.81 -9.87
C ARG A 39 -6.21 16.42 -9.31
N ASN A 40 -7.10 16.92 -10.17
CA ASN A 40 -8.37 17.54 -9.77
C ASN A 40 -9.52 16.55 -9.94
N THR A 41 -9.47 15.44 -9.19
CA THR A 41 -10.52 14.41 -9.20
C THR A 41 -10.87 14.02 -7.76
N GLN A 42 -11.99 13.31 -7.60
CA GLN A 42 -12.37 12.75 -6.30
C GLN A 42 -11.55 11.51 -5.91
N GLY A 43 -10.87 10.88 -6.88
CA GLY A 43 -10.23 9.59 -6.68
C GLY A 43 -11.20 8.41 -6.71
N VAL A 44 -10.68 7.22 -6.42
CA VAL A 44 -11.44 5.98 -6.24
C VAL A 44 -11.37 5.53 -4.79
N ARG A 45 -12.34 4.72 -4.35
CA ARG A 45 -12.28 4.06 -3.05
C ARG A 45 -11.45 2.77 -3.17
N LEU A 46 -10.36 2.69 -2.40
CA LEU A 46 -9.51 1.49 -2.37
C LEU A 46 -10.03 0.42 -1.38
N ILE A 47 -10.54 0.84 -0.23
CA ILE A 47 -11.04 -0.06 0.83
C ILE A 47 -12.37 0.41 1.40
N ASN A 48 -13.16 -0.53 1.89
CA ASN A 48 -14.28 -0.24 2.78
C ASN A 48 -13.79 -0.41 4.22
N VAL A 49 -13.86 0.65 5.01
CA VAL A 49 -13.71 0.60 6.46
C VAL A 49 -15.09 0.40 7.08
N THR A 50 -15.14 -0.22 8.27
CA THR A 50 -16.37 -0.35 9.06
C THR A 50 -16.87 1.03 9.51
N GLU A 51 -18.14 1.16 9.94
CA GLU A 51 -18.76 2.47 10.21
C GLU A 51 -18.02 3.28 11.29
N ASP A 52 -17.32 2.61 12.20
CA ASP A 52 -16.60 3.23 13.31
C ASP A 52 -15.08 3.36 13.10
N GLU A 53 -14.57 2.90 11.95
CA GLU A 53 -13.14 2.95 11.62
C GLU A 53 -12.82 4.06 10.61
N LYS A 54 -11.61 4.60 10.73
CA LYS A 54 -11.06 5.58 9.79
C LYS A 54 -9.71 5.13 9.30
N LEU A 55 -9.43 5.43 8.03
CA LEU A 55 -8.08 5.31 7.50
C LEU A 55 -7.20 6.36 8.18
N VAL A 56 -6.13 5.92 8.83
CA VAL A 56 -5.17 6.78 9.55
C VAL A 56 -3.78 6.78 8.93
N GLY A 57 -3.46 5.84 8.04
CA GLY A 57 -2.14 5.78 7.41
C GLY A 57 -2.16 5.14 6.02
N VAL A 58 -1.18 5.56 5.22
CA VAL A 58 -0.80 4.94 3.95
C VAL A 58 0.71 4.96 3.85
N GLU A 59 1.35 3.82 3.62
CA GLU A 59 2.80 3.70 3.52
C GLU A 59 3.19 2.70 2.42
N PRO A 60 4.24 2.96 1.61
CA PRO A 60 4.78 1.97 0.69
C PRO A 60 5.35 0.77 1.44
N VAL A 61 5.19 -0.42 0.87
CA VAL A 61 5.78 -1.64 1.40
C VAL A 61 7.20 -1.75 0.86
N VAL A 62 8.19 -1.69 1.75
CA VAL A 62 9.58 -1.95 1.38
C VAL A 62 9.80 -3.47 1.41
N GLU A 63 10.03 -4.08 0.24
CA GLU A 63 10.49 -5.45 0.20
C GLU A 63 11.93 -5.53 0.72
N TYR A 64 12.13 -6.31 1.78
CA TYR A 64 13.47 -6.71 2.18
C TYR A 64 13.94 -7.79 1.21
N LYS A 65 14.62 -7.42 0.13
CA LYS A 65 15.40 -8.39 -0.64
C LYS A 65 16.48 -8.93 0.28
N ALA A 66 16.31 -10.19 0.70
CA ALA A 66 17.39 -10.93 1.32
C ALA A 66 18.45 -11.17 0.23
N ASP A 67 19.37 -10.23 0.07
CA ASP A 67 20.57 -10.40 -0.76
C ASP A 67 21.50 -11.40 -0.06
N GLY A 68 21.21 -12.68 -0.22
CA GLY A 68 22.05 -13.77 0.29
C GLY A 68 22.05 -14.93 -0.73
N PRO A 69 23.23 -15.46 -1.11
CA PRO A 69 23.27 -16.63 -1.98
C PRO A 69 22.58 -17.79 -1.26
N ALA A 70 21.69 -18.49 -1.96
CA ALA A 70 21.24 -19.81 -1.54
C ALA A 70 22.49 -20.70 -1.43
N ALA A 71 22.98 -20.88 -0.21
CA ALA A 71 24.15 -21.69 0.07
C ALA A 71 23.79 -23.17 -0.03
N GLY A 72 24.54 -23.91 -0.85
CA GLY A 72 24.49 -25.37 -1.01
C GLY A 72 23.49 -25.78 -2.09
N GLU A 73 23.88 -26.43 -3.19
CA GLU A 73 24.63 -27.68 -3.21
C GLU A 73 25.84 -27.62 -4.17
N GLN A 74 27.04 -27.74 -3.63
CA GLN A 74 28.15 -28.40 -4.32
C GLN A 74 28.12 -29.85 -3.83
N GLU A 75 27.84 -30.81 -4.70
CA GLU A 75 28.22 -32.20 -4.47
C GLU A 75 28.65 -32.85 -5.79
N LEU A 76 29.97 -33.02 -5.90
CA LEU A 76 30.79 -33.98 -6.66
C LEU A 76 30.76 -33.96 -8.20
#